data_AF-A0A524MEW2-F1
#
_entry.id   AF-A0A524MEW2-F1
#
_cell.length_a   1.000
_cell.length_b   1.000
_cell.length_c   1.000
_cell.angle_alpha   90.00
_cell.angle_beta   90.00
_cell.angle_gamma   90.00
#
_symmetry.space_group_name_H-M   'P 1'
#
loop_
_entity.id
_entity.type
_entity.pdbx_description
1 polymer ?
#
loop_
_entity_poly.entity_id
_entity_poly.type
_entity_poly.pdbx_seq_one_letter_code
_entity_poly.pdbx_strand_id
1 'polypeptide(L)'
;MTERRIGSQVRTYSNRESAGIIEWLARARACVQGHCLRDWEVMMRDYRIELEIVEGKGATVVGDDFPNLVEEGLCAWMLGDEEEPEKKVGDKFQYPGDLGQLCPWLADSLMGFVRALNSGGTLPWRYRGTPYEKEIDPDGVTTEYVRCPDPTASGIVIKITRTAQPEDA
;
A
#
# COMPACT_ATOMS: atom_id res chain seq x y z
N MET A 1 -22.30 45.10 -54.19
CA MET A 1 -21.71 45.13 -52.83
C MET A 1 -21.94 43.77 -52.20
N THR A 2 -20.98 42.92 -51.84
CA THR A 2 -19.52 42.91 -51.94
C THR A 2 -19.11 41.46 -51.66
N GLU A 3 -18.45 40.77 -52.60
CA GLU A 3 -17.80 39.47 -52.36
C GLU A 3 -16.62 39.66 -51.40
N ARG A 4 -16.52 38.85 -50.34
CA ARG A 4 -15.30 38.76 -49.51
C ARG A 4 -14.52 37.52 -49.91
N ARG A 5 -13.38 37.72 -50.58
CA ARG A 5 -12.27 36.76 -50.64
C ARG A 5 -11.53 36.77 -49.30
N ILE A 6 -11.23 35.60 -48.74
CA ILE A 6 -10.23 35.43 -47.68
C ILE A 6 -9.19 34.46 -48.21
N GLY A 7 -7.96 34.94 -48.37
CA GLY A 7 -6.83 34.21 -48.94
C GLY A 7 -6.18 33.24 -47.97
N SER A 8 -5.63 32.15 -48.51
CA SER A 8 -4.79 31.20 -47.78
C SER A 8 -3.37 31.76 -47.61
N GLN A 9 -2.92 31.95 -46.38
CA GLN A 9 -1.50 32.12 -46.09
C GLN A 9 -0.88 30.76 -45.76
N VAL A 10 -0.01 30.27 -46.64
CA VAL A 10 0.90 29.17 -46.35
C VAL A 10 2.09 29.75 -45.59
N ARG A 11 2.24 29.41 -44.31
CA ARG A 11 3.45 29.72 -43.52
C ARG A 11 4.50 28.65 -43.83
N THR A 12 5.58 29.04 -44.49
CA THR A 12 6.81 28.25 -44.57
C THR A 12 7.56 28.36 -43.25
N TYR A 13 7.67 27.25 -42.52
CA TYR A 13 8.42 27.16 -41.28
C TYR A 13 9.94 27.03 -41.56
N SER A 14 10.72 27.70 -40.71
CA SER A 14 12.17 27.86 -40.80
C SER A 14 12.94 26.63 -40.32
N ASN A 15 14.07 26.32 -40.98
CA ASN A 15 14.97 25.17 -40.78
C ASN A 15 15.64 25.02 -39.39
N ARG A 16 15.19 25.72 -38.34
CA ARG A 16 15.72 25.55 -36.96
C ARG A 16 14.94 24.59 -36.08
N GLU A 17 13.68 24.30 -36.40
CA GLU A 17 12.86 23.36 -35.60
C GLU A 17 13.11 21.89 -35.95
N SER A 18 13.72 21.62 -37.11
CA SER A 18 14.02 20.25 -37.59
C SER A 18 15.14 19.57 -36.80
N ALA A 19 16.04 20.34 -36.16
CA ALA A 19 17.15 19.78 -35.40
C ALA A 19 16.67 19.09 -34.11
N GLY A 20 15.69 19.69 -33.41
CA GLY A 20 15.13 19.12 -32.18
C GLY A 20 14.31 17.85 -32.42
N ILE A 21 13.64 17.74 -33.57
CA ILE A 21 12.87 16.53 -33.95
C ILE A 21 13.81 15.39 -34.32
N ILE A 22 14.92 15.67 -35.02
CA ILE A 22 15.91 14.64 -35.36
C ILE A 22 16.64 14.14 -34.11
N GLU A 23 16.94 15.03 -33.15
CA GLU A 23 17.54 14.66 -31.87
C GLU A 23 16.57 13.87 -30.97
N TRP A 24 15.28 14.21 -30.98
CA TRP A 24 14.23 13.44 -30.31
C TRP A 24 14.01 12.07 -30.95
N LEU A 25 14.00 11.97 -32.29
CA LEU A 25 13.90 10.71 -33.01
C LEU A 25 15.16 9.84 -32.87
N ALA A 26 16.35 10.44 -32.75
CA ALA A 26 17.59 9.72 -32.46
C ALA A 26 17.59 9.13 -31.03
N ARG A 27 17.09 9.89 -30.05
CA ARG A 27 16.85 9.38 -28.68
C ARG A 27 15.78 8.29 -28.64
N ALA A 28 14.71 8.43 -29.42
CA ALA A 28 13.69 7.39 -29.55
C ALA A 28 14.22 6.10 -30.23
N ARG A 29 15.14 6.22 -31.19
CA ARG A 29 15.80 5.08 -31.83
C ARG A 29 16.80 4.36 -30.93
N ALA A 30 17.49 5.06 -30.04
CA ALA A 30 18.37 4.45 -29.05
C ALA A 30 17.62 3.55 -28.04
N CYS A 31 16.31 3.79 -27.86
CA CYS A 31 15.45 2.96 -27.01
C CYS A 31 15.17 1.56 -27.62
N VAL A 32 15.30 1.40 -28.94
CA VAL A 32 14.99 0.15 -29.66
C VAL A 32 16.19 -0.82 -29.67
N GLN A 33 17.39 -0.39 -29.28
CA GLN A 33 18.62 -1.21 -29.33
C GLN A 33 19.17 -1.56 -27.94
N GLY A 34 18.35 -2.21 -27.11
CA GLY A 34 18.82 -3.08 -26.02
C GLY A 34 19.44 -2.40 -24.78
N HIS A 35 19.48 -1.08 -24.71
CA HIS A 35 20.07 -0.33 -23.59
C HIS A 35 19.04 0.35 -22.66
N CYS A 36 17.76 0.01 -22.75
CA CYS A 36 16.72 0.48 -21.84
C CYS A 36 16.35 -0.53 -20.73
N LEU A 37 16.79 -1.79 -20.86
CA LEU A 37 16.40 -2.84 -19.92
C LEU A 37 17.01 -2.69 -18.52
N ARG A 38 18.17 -2.02 -18.38
CA ARG A 38 18.79 -1.83 -17.05
C ARG A 38 18.13 -0.76 -16.18
N ASP A 39 17.37 0.16 -16.77
CA ASP A 39 16.65 1.21 -16.00
C ASP A 39 15.22 0.79 -15.63
N TRP A 40 14.64 -0.22 -16.31
CA TRP A 40 13.37 -0.83 -15.93
C TRP A 40 13.52 -1.95 -14.89
N GLU A 41 14.70 -2.56 -14.78
CA GLU A 41 15.04 -3.50 -13.69
C GLU A 41 15.14 -2.82 -12.32
N VAL A 42 15.31 -1.49 -12.26
CA VAL A 42 15.25 -0.72 -11.01
C VAL A 42 13.80 -0.55 -10.48
N MET A 43 12.76 -0.98 -11.22
CA MET A 43 11.40 -0.49 -10.99
C MET A 43 10.41 -1.40 -10.26
N MET A 44 10.81 -2.59 -9.79
CA MET A 44 9.95 -3.38 -8.88
C MET A 44 10.81 -4.09 -7.85
N ARG A 45 11.24 -3.34 -6.83
CA ARG A 45 11.81 -3.93 -5.63
C ARG A 45 10.79 -4.89 -5.02
N ASP A 46 11.23 -6.08 -4.65
CA ASP A 46 10.40 -6.99 -3.89
C ASP A 46 10.26 -6.50 -2.45
N TYR A 47 9.05 -6.62 -1.92
CA TYR A 47 8.73 -6.22 -0.56
C TYR A 47 8.10 -7.38 0.18
N ARG A 48 8.59 -7.61 1.40
CA ARG A 48 7.92 -8.47 2.37
C ARG A 48 6.98 -7.61 3.21
N ILE A 49 5.75 -8.08 3.42
CA ILE A 49 4.77 -7.40 4.26
C ILE A 49 4.37 -8.31 5.42
N GLU A 50 4.58 -7.78 6.62
CA GLU A 50 4.13 -8.35 7.89
C GLU A 50 3.01 -7.49 8.47
N LEU A 51 2.00 -8.14 9.05
CA LEU A 51 0.89 -7.51 9.74
C LEU A 51 0.96 -7.94 11.21
N GLU A 52 0.92 -7.00 12.14
CA GLU A 52 1.01 -7.26 13.59
C GLU A 52 -0.16 -6.60 14.33
N ILE A 53 -0.80 -7.34 15.23
CA ILE A 53 -1.82 -6.77 16.13
C ILE A 53 -1.10 -5.96 17.22
N VAL A 54 -1.25 -4.64 17.21
CA VAL A 54 -0.62 -3.76 18.22
C VAL A 54 -1.61 -3.22 19.25
N GLU A 55 -2.90 -3.22 18.93
CA GLU A 55 -3.99 -2.96 19.88
C GLU A 55 -5.15 -3.90 19.58
N GLY A 56 -5.92 -4.25 20.61
CA GLY A 56 -7.07 -5.13 20.52
C GLY A 56 -7.38 -5.79 21.87
N LYS A 57 -8.64 -6.16 22.11
CA LYS A 57 -9.06 -6.91 23.29
C LYS A 57 -9.39 -8.35 22.92
N GLY A 58 -8.42 -9.25 23.12
CA GLY A 58 -8.66 -10.70 23.09
C GLY A 58 -9.36 -11.17 24.36
N ALA A 59 -10.24 -12.15 24.23
CA ALA A 59 -10.91 -12.80 25.36
C ALA A 59 -11.21 -14.26 25.04
N THR A 60 -11.52 -15.03 26.08
CA THR A 60 -12.03 -16.40 25.97
C THR A 60 -13.49 -16.43 26.40
N VAL A 61 -14.28 -17.28 25.75
CA VAL A 61 -15.69 -17.50 26.11
C VAL A 61 -15.76 -18.77 26.95
N VAL A 62 -16.36 -18.66 28.13
CA VAL A 62 -16.58 -19.79 29.05
C VAL A 62 -18.07 -20.00 29.25
N GLY A 63 -18.58 -21.18 28.91
CA GLY A 63 -19.99 -21.54 29.01
C GLY A 63 -20.72 -21.53 27.66
N ASP A 64 -22.04 -21.75 27.71
CA ASP A 64 -22.87 -21.94 26.52
C ASP A 64 -23.41 -20.63 25.93
N ASP A 65 -23.31 -19.51 26.66
CA ASP A 65 -23.84 -18.22 26.26
C ASP A 65 -22.79 -17.37 25.53
N PHE A 66 -23.17 -16.86 24.36
CA PHE A 66 -22.30 -15.96 23.58
C PHE A 66 -22.32 -14.53 24.19
N PRO A 67 -21.15 -13.90 24.41
CA PRO A 67 -21.07 -12.60 25.08
C PRO A 67 -21.70 -11.47 24.27
N ASN A 68 -22.10 -10.40 24.96
CA ASN A 68 -22.52 -9.18 24.28
C ASN A 68 -21.27 -8.39 23.85
N LEU A 69 -20.84 -8.62 22.61
CA LEU A 69 -19.62 -8.03 22.05
C LEU A 69 -19.51 -6.51 22.18
N VAL A 70 -20.63 -5.79 22.06
CA VAL A 70 -20.62 -4.33 22.10
C VAL A 70 -20.46 -3.82 23.53
N GLU A 71 -21.26 -4.37 24.46
CA GLU A 71 -21.21 -3.97 25.87
C GLU A 71 -19.86 -4.36 26.51
N GLU A 72 -19.31 -5.50 26.12
CA GLU A 72 -18.05 -6.01 26.64
C GLU A 72 -16.81 -5.47 25.91
N GLY A 73 -17.01 -4.78 24.79
CA GLY A 73 -15.94 -4.24 23.96
C GLY A 73 -15.04 -5.31 23.35
N LEU A 74 -15.65 -6.40 22.87
CA LEU A 74 -14.96 -7.58 22.35
C LEU A 74 -15.17 -7.68 20.84
N CYS A 75 -14.14 -8.12 20.11
CA CYS A 75 -14.28 -8.47 18.71
C CYS A 75 -14.39 -9.99 18.58
N ALA A 76 -15.42 -10.46 17.86
CA ALA A 76 -15.65 -11.90 17.66
C ALA A 76 -14.43 -12.64 17.08
N TRP A 77 -13.66 -11.97 16.22
CA TRP A 77 -12.46 -12.56 15.61
C TRP A 77 -11.33 -12.86 16.62
N MET A 78 -11.32 -12.17 17.76
CA MET A 78 -10.32 -12.36 18.80
C MET A 78 -10.77 -13.32 19.91
N LEU A 79 -12.00 -13.85 19.83
CA LEU A 79 -12.55 -14.74 20.85
C LEU A 79 -12.04 -16.16 20.68
N GLY A 80 -11.44 -16.71 21.73
CA GLY A 80 -11.13 -18.14 21.85
C GLY A 80 -12.17 -18.90 22.67
N ASP A 81 -12.20 -20.23 22.53
CA ASP A 81 -13.06 -21.16 23.26
C ASP A 81 -12.32 -21.93 24.37
N GLU A 82 -11.01 -21.68 24.55
CA GLU A 82 -10.15 -22.41 25.49
C GLU A 82 -9.43 -21.46 26.49
N GLU A 83 -8.18 -21.77 26.85
CA GLU A 83 -7.39 -21.03 27.85
C GLU A 83 -6.88 -19.68 27.35
N GLU A 84 -6.80 -19.50 26.02
CA GLU A 84 -6.24 -18.33 25.37
C GLU A 84 -7.17 -17.78 24.28
N PRO A 85 -7.16 -16.47 24.03
CA PRO A 85 -7.91 -15.89 22.92
C PRO A 85 -7.39 -16.39 21.57
N GLU A 86 -8.28 -16.54 20.60
CA GLU A 86 -7.94 -16.94 19.22
C GLU A 86 -6.96 -15.96 18.55
N LYS A 87 -7.05 -14.67 18.91
CA LYS A 87 -6.12 -13.63 18.47
C LYS A 87 -5.79 -12.70 19.62
N LYS A 88 -4.55 -12.22 19.69
CA LYS A 88 -4.07 -11.30 20.72
C LYS A 88 -3.04 -10.31 20.19
N VAL A 89 -2.81 -9.27 20.98
CA VAL A 89 -1.74 -8.31 20.73
C VAL A 89 -0.40 -9.04 20.64
N GLY A 90 0.39 -8.73 19.62
CA GLY A 90 1.64 -9.38 19.28
C GLY A 90 1.53 -10.49 18.24
N ASP A 91 0.32 -10.95 17.89
CA ASP A 91 0.14 -11.91 16.80
C ASP A 91 0.54 -11.28 15.46
N LYS A 92 1.19 -12.10 14.62
CA LYS A 92 1.78 -11.68 13.35
C LYS A 92 1.30 -12.56 12.19
N PHE A 93 1.10 -11.92 11.05
CA PHE A 93 0.63 -12.55 9.81
C PHE A 93 1.50 -12.10 8.64
N GLN A 94 1.85 -13.02 7.77
CA GLN A 94 2.59 -12.74 6.55
C GLN A 94 1.63 -12.58 5.37
N TYR A 95 1.70 -11.43 4.68
CA TYR A 95 0.97 -11.25 3.43
C TYR A 95 1.76 -11.84 2.25
N PRO A 96 1.11 -12.51 1.28
CA PRO A 96 -0.31 -12.84 1.22
C PRO A 96 -0.71 -14.16 1.92
N GLY A 97 0.26 -14.94 2.41
CA GLY A 97 0.06 -16.33 2.87
C GLY A 97 -0.97 -16.50 3.99
N ASP A 98 -1.03 -15.55 4.91
CA ASP A 98 -1.87 -15.63 6.12
C ASP A 98 -3.15 -14.79 6.02
N LEU A 99 -3.47 -14.24 4.85
CA LEU A 99 -4.63 -13.34 4.69
C LEU A 99 -5.95 -14.01 5.10
N GLY A 100 -6.08 -15.32 4.89
CA GLY A 100 -7.26 -16.10 5.29
C GLY A 100 -7.45 -16.25 6.81
N GLN A 101 -6.45 -15.88 7.61
CA GLN A 101 -6.53 -15.89 9.07
C GLN A 101 -7.12 -14.59 9.64
N LEU A 102 -7.25 -13.54 8.82
CA LEU A 102 -7.85 -12.28 9.22
C LEU A 102 -9.36 -12.30 8.99
N CYS A 103 -10.12 -11.62 9.85
CA CYS A 103 -11.55 -11.45 9.57
C CYS A 103 -11.77 -10.57 8.32
N PRO A 104 -12.88 -10.76 7.59
CA PRO A 104 -13.12 -10.04 6.33
C PRO A 104 -13.07 -8.50 6.48
N TRP A 105 -13.62 -7.96 7.56
CA TRP A 105 -13.62 -6.51 7.81
C TRP A 105 -12.23 -5.95 8.00
N LEU A 106 -11.39 -6.67 8.75
CA LEU A 106 -10.02 -6.26 8.95
C LEU A 106 -9.24 -6.37 7.65
N ALA A 107 -9.34 -7.51 6.95
CA ALA A 107 -8.66 -7.73 5.68
C ALA A 107 -8.97 -6.61 4.68
N ASP A 108 -10.25 -6.31 4.45
CA ASP A 108 -10.67 -5.26 3.50
C ASP A 108 -10.16 -3.87 3.91
N SER A 109 -10.15 -3.55 5.21
CA SER A 109 -9.62 -2.27 5.71
C SER A 109 -8.12 -2.09 5.46
N LEU A 110 -7.36 -3.18 5.40
CA LEU A 110 -5.91 -3.18 5.18
C LEU A 110 -5.52 -3.09 3.71
N MET A 111 -6.35 -3.61 2.79
CA MET A 111 -5.95 -3.84 1.40
C MET A 111 -5.48 -2.61 0.65
N GLY A 112 -6.07 -1.43 0.90
CA GLY A 112 -5.61 -0.18 0.28
C GLY A 112 -4.17 0.16 0.66
N PHE A 113 -3.84 0.01 1.93
CA PHE A 113 -2.51 0.28 2.48
C PHE A 113 -1.49 -0.77 2.02
N VAL A 114 -1.85 -2.05 2.13
CA VAL A 114 -1.01 -3.17 1.69
C VAL A 114 -0.65 -3.02 0.21
N ARG A 115 -1.62 -2.71 -0.67
CA ARG A 115 -1.34 -2.51 -2.11
C ARG A 115 -0.42 -1.33 -2.37
N ALA A 116 -0.62 -0.21 -1.68
CA ALA A 116 0.24 0.96 -1.82
C ALA A 116 1.69 0.63 -1.41
N LEU A 117 1.87 0.03 -0.23
CA LEU A 117 3.18 -0.37 0.29
C LEU A 117 3.85 -1.42 -0.58
N ASN A 118 3.11 -2.44 -1.02
CA ASN A 118 3.61 -3.52 -1.88
C ASN A 118 4.07 -3.02 -3.25
N SER A 119 3.53 -1.90 -3.71
CA SER A 119 3.92 -1.26 -4.97
C SER A 119 5.06 -0.24 -4.80
N GLY A 120 5.74 -0.24 -3.63
CA GLY A 120 6.80 0.72 -3.29
C GLY A 120 6.30 2.09 -2.85
N GLY A 121 4.99 2.34 -2.87
CA GLY A 121 4.39 3.59 -2.40
C GLY A 121 4.63 3.83 -0.92
N THR A 122 4.63 5.09 -0.51
CA THR A 122 4.68 5.50 0.90
C THR A 122 3.59 6.52 1.17
N LEU A 123 3.02 6.49 2.38
CA LEU A 123 2.06 7.50 2.82
C LEU A 123 2.79 8.50 3.74
N PRO A 124 2.82 9.80 3.41
CA PRO A 124 3.79 10.73 4.02
C PRO A 124 3.45 11.15 5.46
N TRP A 125 2.26 10.83 5.96
CA TRP A 125 1.82 11.23 7.30
C TRP A 125 2.51 10.38 8.37
N ARG A 126 3.36 11.00 9.19
CA ARG A 126 4.18 10.29 10.20
C ARG A 126 3.54 10.14 11.57
N TYR A 127 2.50 10.89 11.90
CA TYR A 127 1.86 10.91 13.24
C TYR A 127 2.85 11.08 14.42
N ARG A 128 3.76 12.06 14.30
CA ARG A 128 4.81 12.30 15.30
C ARG A 128 4.26 12.55 16.71
N GLY A 129 4.88 11.93 17.71
CA GLY A 129 4.49 12.07 19.12
C GLY A 129 3.23 11.29 19.50
N THR A 130 2.76 10.39 18.64
CA THR A 130 1.67 9.44 18.95
C THR A 130 2.22 8.03 19.08
N PRO A 131 1.48 7.07 19.67
CA PRO A 131 1.85 5.66 19.67
C PRO A 131 1.98 5.04 18.25
N TYR A 132 1.48 5.73 17.22
CA TYR A 132 1.46 5.29 15.83
C TYR A 132 2.46 6.05 14.95
N GLU A 133 3.52 6.60 15.55
CA GLU A 133 4.59 7.25 14.80
C GLU A 133 5.24 6.25 13.83
N LYS A 134 5.32 6.63 12.55
CA LYS A 134 5.76 5.73 11.47
C LYS A 134 7.25 5.84 11.18
N GLU A 135 7.81 4.70 10.75
CA GLU A 135 9.06 4.63 10.03
C GLU A 135 8.77 4.74 8.53
N ILE A 136 9.50 5.60 7.82
CA ILE A 136 9.36 5.75 6.37
C ILE A 136 10.76 5.69 5.78
N ASP A 137 11.12 4.49 5.34
CA ASP A 137 12.31 4.19 4.56
C ASP A 137 11.91 3.40 3.29
N PRO A 138 11.97 4.03 2.10
CA PRO A 138 11.72 3.38 0.81
C PRO A 138 12.65 2.20 0.50
N ASP A 139 13.87 2.25 1.02
CA ASP A 139 14.94 1.30 0.73
C ASP A 139 15.10 0.26 1.84
N GLY A 140 14.46 0.48 2.99
CA GLY A 140 14.50 -0.39 4.15
C GLY A 140 13.10 -0.70 4.68
N VAL A 141 12.80 -0.19 5.88
CA VAL A 141 11.57 -0.49 6.61
C VAL A 141 10.59 0.69 6.55
N THR A 142 9.36 0.41 6.11
CA THR A 142 8.26 1.37 6.21
C THR A 142 7.12 0.77 7.03
N THR A 143 6.57 1.53 7.96
CA THR A 143 5.45 1.10 8.79
C THR A 143 4.19 1.91 8.51
N GLU A 144 3.04 1.26 8.64
CA GLU A 144 1.71 1.87 8.59
C GLU A 144 0.85 1.34 9.74
N TYR A 145 -0.15 2.11 10.15
CA TYR A 145 -1.07 1.73 11.22
C TYR A 145 -2.50 1.89 10.74
N VAL A 146 -3.29 0.84 10.87
CA VAL A 146 -4.68 0.80 10.40
C VAL A 146 -5.58 0.30 11.52
N ARG A 147 -6.63 1.06 11.82
CA ARG A 147 -7.66 0.68 12.80
C ARG A 147 -8.76 -0.11 12.10
N CYS A 148 -9.14 -1.24 12.68
CA CYS A 148 -10.27 -2.03 12.22
C CYS A 148 -11.57 -1.21 12.34
N PRO A 149 -12.48 -1.26 11.35
CA PRO A 149 -13.77 -0.56 11.41
C PRO A 149 -14.79 -1.23 12.35
N ASP A 150 -14.41 -2.31 13.04
CA ASP A 150 -15.24 -2.97 14.04
C ASP A 150 -15.80 -1.94 15.05
N PRO A 151 -17.13 -1.89 15.25
CA PRO A 151 -17.77 -0.83 16.03
C PRO A 151 -17.65 -1.06 17.55
N THR A 152 -17.02 -2.16 17.98
CA THR A 152 -16.85 -2.46 19.41
C THR A 152 -15.68 -1.68 20.00
N ALA A 153 -15.64 -1.61 21.33
CA ALA A 153 -14.52 -1.01 22.04
C ALA A 153 -13.23 -1.86 22.03
N SER A 154 -13.18 -2.98 21.31
CA SER A 154 -11.96 -3.78 21.12
C SER A 154 -10.85 -2.93 20.51
N GLY A 155 -11.22 -2.01 19.60
CA GLY A 155 -10.32 -0.95 19.12
C GLY A 155 -9.10 -1.46 18.36
N ILE A 156 -9.23 -2.58 17.64
CA ILE A 156 -8.12 -3.28 17.00
C ILE A 156 -7.31 -2.34 16.10
N VAL A 157 -5.99 -2.33 16.28
CA VAL A 157 -5.04 -1.64 15.40
C VAL A 157 -4.00 -2.63 14.90
N ILE A 158 -3.79 -2.64 13.59
CA ILE A 158 -2.75 -3.41 12.93
C ILE A 158 -1.62 -2.49 12.53
N LYS A 159 -0.39 -2.89 12.87
CA LYS A 159 0.83 -2.36 12.29
C LYS A 159 1.18 -3.17 11.05
N ILE A 160 1.29 -2.50 9.92
CA ILE A 160 1.82 -3.06 8.68
C ILE A 160 3.30 -2.71 8.63
N THR A 161 4.17 -3.70 8.46
CA THR A 161 5.61 -3.49 8.27
C THR A 161 5.99 -3.98 6.89
N ARG A 162 6.46 -3.08 6.04
CA ARG A 162 7.02 -3.38 4.73
C ARG A 162 8.54 -3.37 4.83
N THR A 163 9.19 -4.44 4.39
CA THR A 163 10.65 -4.55 4.32
C THR A 163 11.09 -4.75 2.88
N ALA A 164 11.90 -3.83 2.37
CA ALA A 164 12.56 -3.99 1.08
C ALA A 164 13.45 -5.24 1.10
N GLN A 165 13.30 -6.10 0.10
CA GLN A 165 14.16 -7.26 -0.07
C GLN A 165 15.44 -6.87 -0.83
N PRO A 166 16.55 -7.60 -0.61
CA PRO A 166 17.73 -7.47 -1.44
C PRO A 166 17.38 -7.70 -2.90
N GLU A 167 17.96 -6.91 -3.80
CA GLU A 167 18.00 -7.23 -5.23
C GLU A 167 18.91 -8.46 -5.38
N ASP A 168 18.31 -9.61 -5.66
CA ASP A 168 18.93 -10.93 -5.88
C ASP A 168 19.65 -11.57 -4.66
N ALA A 169 19.04 -12.64 -4.12
CA ALA A 169 19.68 -13.67 -3.30
C ALA A 169 19.68 -15.01 -4.04
#